data_AF-A0A7V8XPF0-F1
#
_entry.id   AF-A0A7V8XPF0-F1
#
_cell.length_a   1.000
_cell.length_b   1.000
_cell.length_c   1.000
_cell.angle_alpha   90.00
_cell.angle_beta   90.00
_cell.angle_gamma   90.00
#
_symmetry.space_group_name_H-M   'P 1'
#
loop_
_entity.id
_entity.type
_entity.pdbx_description
1 polymer ?
#
loop_
_entity_poly.entity_id
_entity_poly.type
_entity_poly.pdbx_seq_one_letter_code
_entity_poly.pdbx_strand_id
1 'polypeptide(L)'
;MTSLGLAGVKLEPWVTPTGSFGRGWSNDKFYLQAMTPGGSFPIIGMSTAWTAGTNGPVSGDAVLAVIETPEDLAKFKGQLKGKFVLTSAMREVPALWTAPSQRYTDEQLTALQRDTDSTPRGGRGGGRAGGPGRADGAGGRGGAPNFAAQRAQFFEDEGVLGLISAGRGDGGAIFLGGATANRQPAVTDPGLPQVVIAIEHYGRMVRTLEKNMPVKIEADIKNSFHDDTSSFNVVGEIPGSDKADEVVMLGAHFDSWHGATGAIDNAAGSAVMMEAMRILKQSGVKLRRTVRIGLWGGEEQGSWVPALTSPSTSRIAPRWR
;
A
#
# COMPACT_ATOMS: atom_id res chain seq x y z
N MET A 1 10.05 -14.77 20.15
CA MET A 1 8.95 -15.02 21.12
C MET A 1 9.23 -16.22 22.02
N THR A 2 9.55 -17.40 21.47
CA THR A 2 9.93 -18.58 22.29
C THR A 2 11.15 -18.31 23.18
N SER A 3 12.17 -17.62 22.67
CA SER A 3 13.32 -17.18 23.47
C SER A 3 12.98 -16.16 24.57
N LEU A 4 11.89 -15.40 24.39
CA LEU A 4 11.32 -14.54 25.45
C LEU A 4 10.51 -15.37 26.47
N GLY A 5 10.34 -16.67 26.20
CA GLY A 5 9.60 -17.66 26.98
C GLY A 5 8.09 -17.40 27.03
N LEU A 6 7.52 -16.79 26.00
CA LEU A 6 6.07 -16.71 25.88
C LEU A 6 5.48 -18.13 25.74
N ALA A 7 4.28 -18.34 26.28
CA ALA A 7 3.52 -19.57 26.14
C ALA A 7 2.79 -19.59 24.79
N GLY A 8 2.45 -20.81 24.31
CA GLY A 8 1.59 -20.98 23.14
C GLY A 8 2.11 -20.34 21.86
N VAL A 9 3.43 -20.17 21.71
CA VAL A 9 4.03 -19.56 20.52
C VAL A 9 3.82 -20.47 19.32
N LYS A 10 3.13 -19.98 18.29
CA LYS A 10 2.83 -20.74 17.08
C LYS A 10 2.60 -19.83 15.89
N LEU A 11 2.74 -20.40 14.71
CA LEU A 11 2.23 -19.83 13.47
C LEU A 11 0.77 -20.26 13.33
N GLU A 12 -0.12 -19.29 13.21
CA GLU A 12 -1.53 -19.54 12.90
C GLU A 12 -1.74 -19.31 11.41
N PRO A 13 -2.04 -20.36 10.63
CA PRO A 13 -2.31 -20.22 9.21
C PRO A 13 -3.45 -19.23 8.99
N TRP A 14 -3.28 -18.39 7.98
CA TRP A 14 -4.36 -17.55 7.52
C TRP A 14 -5.37 -18.38 6.75
N VAL A 15 -6.57 -18.50 7.30
CA VAL A 15 -7.70 -19.13 6.62
C VAL A 15 -8.62 -18.01 6.13
N THR A 16 -8.60 -17.72 4.83
CA THR A 16 -9.64 -16.90 4.20
C THR A 16 -10.91 -17.76 4.02
N PRO A 17 -12.10 -17.16 3.83
CA PRO A 17 -13.30 -17.90 3.46
C PRO A 17 -13.14 -18.74 2.17
N THR A 18 -12.16 -18.38 1.33
CA THR A 18 -11.80 -19.09 0.08
C THR A 18 -10.68 -20.12 0.26
N GLY A 19 -10.15 -20.29 1.48
CA GLY A 19 -9.14 -21.31 1.82
C GLY A 19 -7.71 -21.01 1.34
N SER A 20 -7.43 -19.79 0.88
CA SER A 20 -6.15 -19.41 0.27
C SER A 20 -5.88 -17.90 0.40
N PHE A 21 -4.63 -17.53 0.69
CA PHE A 21 -4.13 -16.14 0.69
C PHE A 21 -3.98 -15.59 -0.73
N GLY A 22 -4.38 -16.31 -1.76
CA GLY A 22 -4.21 -15.93 -3.16
C GLY A 22 -2.78 -16.08 -3.66
N ARG A 23 -2.55 -15.70 -4.92
CA ARG A 23 -1.31 -15.96 -5.66
C ARG A 23 -0.18 -15.07 -5.15
N GLY A 24 0.96 -15.67 -4.84
CA GLY A 24 2.20 -14.95 -4.58
C GLY A 24 2.68 -14.17 -5.81
N TRP A 25 3.47 -13.13 -5.57
CA TRP A 25 4.02 -12.27 -6.62
C TRP A 25 5.39 -11.73 -6.23
N SER A 26 6.31 -11.63 -7.18
CA SER A 26 7.61 -10.98 -7.02
C SER A 26 7.93 -10.09 -8.22
N ASN A 27 8.61 -8.97 -7.97
CA ASN A 27 9.33 -8.23 -9.00
C ASN A 27 10.77 -8.72 -9.03
N ASP A 28 11.15 -9.41 -10.10
CA ASP A 28 12.49 -10.01 -10.25
C ASP A 28 13.46 -9.05 -10.96
N LYS A 29 12.91 -8.13 -11.78
CA LYS A 29 13.66 -7.13 -12.50
C LYS A 29 12.82 -5.88 -12.68
N PHE A 30 13.46 -4.73 -12.47
CA PHE A 30 12.91 -3.43 -12.82
C PHE A 30 13.97 -2.60 -13.55
N TYR A 31 13.67 -2.27 -14.81
CA TYR A 31 14.42 -1.28 -15.57
C TYR A 31 13.42 -0.35 -16.27
N LEU A 32 13.66 0.96 -16.14
CA LEU A 32 12.89 1.99 -16.80
C LEU A 32 13.76 3.23 -17.08
N GLN A 33 13.73 3.72 -18.31
CA GLN A 33 14.46 4.90 -18.76
C GLN A 33 13.54 5.74 -19.65
N ALA A 34 13.69 7.07 -19.60
CA ALA A 34 13.07 7.98 -20.55
C ALA A 34 14.13 8.70 -21.39
N MET A 35 13.76 8.99 -22.64
CA MET A 35 14.53 9.78 -23.58
C MET A 35 13.69 10.94 -24.08
N THR A 36 14.26 12.14 -24.03
CA THR A 36 13.65 13.36 -24.57
C THR A 36 14.64 14.06 -25.49
N PRO A 37 14.24 15.09 -26.26
CA PRO A 37 15.18 15.88 -27.04
C PRO A 37 16.34 16.48 -26.23
N GLY A 38 16.13 16.68 -24.92
CA GLY A 38 17.16 17.17 -23.99
C GLY A 38 18.06 16.09 -23.41
N GLY A 39 17.97 14.84 -23.87
CA GLY A 39 18.77 13.71 -23.43
C GLY A 39 17.97 12.65 -22.65
N SER A 40 18.67 11.58 -22.29
CA SER A 40 18.11 10.41 -21.58
C SER A 40 18.34 10.49 -20.08
N PHE A 41 17.46 9.87 -19.30
CA PHE A 41 17.62 9.75 -17.85
C PHE A 41 16.98 8.46 -17.30
N PRO A 42 17.61 7.80 -16.31
CA PRO A 42 17.02 6.65 -15.63
C PRO A 42 15.82 7.10 -14.78
N ILE A 43 14.84 6.23 -14.61
CA ILE A 43 13.65 6.52 -13.81
C ILE A 43 13.71 5.78 -12.47
N ILE A 44 13.71 6.54 -11.38
CA ILE A 44 13.37 6.04 -10.05
C ILE A 44 11.89 5.64 -10.03
N GLY A 45 11.62 4.36 -9.80
CA GLY A 45 10.28 3.79 -9.76
C GLY A 45 10.31 2.32 -9.37
N MET A 46 9.13 1.71 -9.30
CA MET A 46 8.97 0.29 -9.05
C MET A 46 7.65 -0.22 -9.64
N SER A 47 7.61 -1.52 -9.96
CA SER A 47 6.37 -2.21 -10.33
C SER A 47 5.37 -2.19 -9.18
N THR A 48 4.12 -1.93 -9.51
CA THR A 48 2.99 -2.10 -8.58
C THR A 48 2.76 -3.61 -8.36
N ALA A 49 2.36 -4.04 -7.17
CA ALA A 49 2.23 -5.47 -6.90
C ALA A 49 1.08 -6.11 -7.70
N TRP A 50 1.24 -7.40 -8.05
CA TRP A 50 0.30 -8.21 -8.84
C TRP A 50 0.03 -7.73 -10.27
N THR A 51 0.90 -6.90 -10.84
CA THR A 51 0.84 -6.50 -12.25
C THR A 51 1.71 -7.39 -13.15
N ALA A 52 1.42 -7.43 -14.44
CA ALA A 52 2.26 -8.09 -15.44
C ALA A 52 3.62 -7.40 -15.63
N GLY A 53 4.56 -8.11 -16.25
CA GLY A 53 5.82 -7.54 -16.75
C GLY A 53 5.75 -7.18 -18.23
N THR A 54 6.81 -6.61 -18.79
CA THR A 54 6.86 -6.12 -20.20
C THR A 54 7.14 -7.22 -21.24
N ASN A 55 7.15 -8.50 -20.84
CA ASN A 55 7.52 -9.65 -21.68
C ASN A 55 8.88 -9.48 -22.39
N GLY A 56 9.85 -8.91 -21.66
CA GLY A 56 11.19 -8.57 -22.16
C GLY A 56 11.38 -7.06 -22.37
N PRO A 57 12.51 -6.67 -22.98
CA PRO A 57 12.77 -5.28 -23.33
C PRO A 57 11.73 -4.75 -24.33
N VAL A 58 11.12 -3.62 -24.00
CA VAL A 58 10.15 -2.95 -24.87
C VAL A 58 10.39 -1.44 -24.87
N SER A 59 10.02 -0.80 -25.98
CA SER A 59 10.12 0.65 -26.09
C SER A 59 8.94 1.23 -26.86
N GLY A 60 8.49 2.42 -26.44
CA GLY A 60 7.41 3.14 -27.09
C GLY A 60 7.33 4.59 -26.63
N ASP A 61 6.52 5.38 -27.33
CA ASP A 61 6.27 6.77 -26.94
C ASP A 61 5.47 6.82 -25.63
N ALA A 62 5.70 7.88 -24.86
CA ALA A 62 4.87 8.21 -23.72
C ALA A 62 3.73 9.16 -24.14
N VAL A 63 2.56 9.00 -23.54
CA VAL A 63 1.40 9.88 -23.72
C VAL A 63 0.79 10.19 -22.36
N LEU A 64 0.43 11.45 -22.13
CA LEU A 64 -0.35 11.85 -20.96
C LEU A 64 -1.83 11.62 -21.28
N ALA A 65 -2.46 10.67 -20.58
CA ALA A 65 -3.89 10.40 -20.69
C ALA A 65 -4.53 10.39 -19.30
N VAL A 66 -5.01 11.56 -18.89
CA VAL A 66 -5.75 11.73 -17.64
C VAL A 66 -7.22 11.41 -17.92
N ILE A 67 -7.65 10.23 -17.48
CA ILE A 67 -9.01 9.70 -17.71
C ILE A 67 -9.69 9.57 -16.34
N GLU A 68 -10.55 10.53 -16.02
CA GLU A 68 -11.23 10.63 -14.72
C GLU A 68 -12.73 10.33 -14.81
N THR A 69 -13.33 10.45 -16.00
CA THR A 69 -14.73 10.11 -16.24
C THR A 69 -14.92 9.21 -17.46
N PRO A 70 -16.06 8.50 -17.59
CA PRO A 70 -16.38 7.71 -18.77
C PRO A 70 -16.28 8.47 -20.10
N GLU A 71 -16.61 9.76 -20.09
CA GLU A 71 -16.56 10.62 -21.27
C GLU A 71 -15.12 10.86 -21.74
N ASP A 72 -14.13 10.81 -20.85
CA ASP A 72 -12.72 10.96 -21.20
C ASP A 72 -12.20 9.80 -22.07
N LEU A 73 -12.78 8.60 -21.96
CA LEU A 73 -12.37 7.43 -22.75
C LEU A 73 -12.46 7.71 -24.26
N ALA A 74 -13.51 8.41 -24.68
CA ALA A 74 -13.71 8.77 -26.08
C ALA A 74 -12.61 9.70 -26.62
N LYS A 75 -11.97 10.52 -25.76
CA LYS A 75 -10.91 11.46 -26.15
C LYS A 75 -9.61 10.75 -26.54
N PHE A 76 -9.38 9.55 -26.01
CA PHE A 76 -8.13 8.80 -26.21
C PHE A 76 -8.28 7.53 -27.06
N LYS A 77 -9.51 7.16 -27.42
CA LYS A 77 -9.79 5.95 -28.21
C LYS A 77 -9.02 5.96 -29.54
N GLY A 78 -8.35 4.85 -29.84
CA GLY A 78 -7.54 4.62 -31.02
C GLY A 78 -6.17 5.29 -31.02
N GLN A 79 -5.73 5.88 -29.90
CA GLN A 79 -4.52 6.71 -29.86
C GLN A 79 -3.40 6.11 -28.99
N LEU A 80 -3.68 5.08 -28.18
CA LEU A 80 -2.74 4.62 -27.13
C LEU A 80 -1.96 3.35 -27.50
N LYS A 81 -2.27 2.73 -28.64
CA LYS A 81 -1.61 1.50 -29.09
C LYS A 81 -0.09 1.62 -29.13
N GLY A 82 0.60 0.73 -28.44
CA GLY A 82 2.07 0.70 -28.39
C GLY A 82 2.70 1.87 -27.63
N LYS A 83 1.95 2.58 -26.79
CA LYS A 83 2.44 3.69 -25.97
C LYS A 83 2.47 3.35 -24.49
N PHE A 84 3.35 4.01 -23.76
CA PHE A 84 3.30 4.09 -22.30
C PHE A 84 2.38 5.23 -21.88
N VAL A 85 1.45 4.96 -20.97
CA VAL A 85 0.45 5.96 -20.58
C VAL A 85 0.78 6.53 -19.21
N LEU A 86 0.95 7.85 -19.14
CA LEU A 86 1.01 8.63 -17.92
C LEU A 86 -0.43 8.89 -17.47
N THR A 87 -0.86 8.29 -16.36
CA THR A 87 -2.29 8.14 -16.01
C THR A 87 -2.84 9.23 -15.08
N SER A 88 -2.00 10.14 -14.60
CA SER A 88 -2.34 11.08 -13.53
C SER A 88 -2.03 12.51 -13.94
N ALA A 89 -2.91 13.44 -13.56
CA ALA A 89 -2.59 14.86 -13.64
C ALA A 89 -1.35 15.16 -12.79
N MET A 90 -0.54 16.12 -13.25
CA MET A 90 0.60 16.58 -12.47
C MET A 90 0.10 17.39 -11.27
N ARG A 91 0.50 17.01 -10.06
CA ARG A 91 0.29 17.84 -8.87
C ARG A 91 1.35 18.92 -8.75
N GLU A 92 1.05 19.94 -7.96
CA GLU A 92 2.04 20.92 -7.53
C GLU A 92 3.13 20.22 -6.67
N VAL A 93 4.40 20.47 -7.00
CA VAL A 93 5.56 20.00 -6.24
C VAL A 93 6.33 21.25 -5.79
N PRO A 94 6.07 21.75 -4.58
CA PRO A 94 6.73 22.96 -4.09
C PRO A 94 8.21 22.68 -3.80
N ALA A 95 9.03 23.71 -3.92
CA ALA A 95 10.41 23.63 -3.48
C ALA A 95 10.47 23.52 -1.95
N LEU A 96 11.31 22.60 -1.46
CA LEU A 96 11.53 22.37 -0.03
C LEU A 96 12.55 23.37 0.51
N TRP A 97 12.07 24.56 0.88
CA TRP A 97 12.91 25.61 1.50
C TRP A 97 13.09 25.44 3.01
N THR A 98 12.32 24.55 3.63
CA THR A 98 12.35 24.30 5.08
C THR A 98 12.65 22.85 5.38
N ALA A 99 13.13 22.57 6.59
CA ALA A 99 13.46 21.22 7.02
C ALA A 99 12.21 20.31 6.97
N PRO A 100 12.29 19.12 6.35
CA PRO A 100 11.15 18.22 6.17
C PRO A 100 10.66 17.57 7.47
N SER A 101 11.43 17.68 8.55
CA SER A 101 11.04 17.23 9.89
C SER A 101 11.54 18.21 10.94
N GLN A 102 10.68 18.51 11.90
CA GLN A 102 11.00 19.30 13.10
C GLN A 102 10.53 18.53 14.32
N ARG A 103 11.29 18.63 15.43
CA ARG A 103 10.81 18.11 16.71
C ARG A 103 9.77 19.06 17.26
N TYR A 104 8.63 18.53 17.67
CA TYR A 104 7.66 19.30 18.43
C TYR A 104 8.26 19.75 19.76
N THR A 105 7.98 21.00 20.15
CA THR A 105 8.26 21.46 21.52
C THR A 105 7.28 20.84 22.51
N ASP A 106 7.61 20.88 23.79
CA ASP A 106 6.71 20.37 24.84
C ASP A 106 5.35 21.08 24.83
N GLU A 107 5.33 22.39 24.53
CA GLU A 107 4.09 23.16 24.39
C GLU A 107 3.25 22.68 23.19
N GLN A 108 3.90 22.40 22.06
CA GLN A 108 3.23 21.88 20.86
C GLN A 108 2.66 20.48 21.10
N LEU A 109 3.41 19.60 21.78
CA LEU A 109 2.92 18.28 22.20
C LEU A 109 1.73 18.40 23.15
N THR A 110 1.80 19.30 24.12
CA THR A 110 0.70 19.55 25.07
C THR A 110 -0.55 20.08 24.35
N ALA A 111 -0.39 20.96 23.36
CA ALA A 111 -1.51 21.47 22.57
C ALA A 111 -2.18 20.34 21.76
N LEU A 112 -1.39 19.45 21.14
CA LEU A 112 -1.91 18.28 20.42
C LEU A 112 -2.67 17.32 21.34
N GLN A 113 -2.24 17.15 22.59
CA GLN A 113 -2.95 16.34 23.59
C GLN A 113 -4.31 16.95 23.96
N ARG A 114 -4.40 18.28 24.15
CA ARG A 114 -5.67 18.95 24.48
C ARG A 114 -6.70 18.87 23.35
N ASP A 115 -6.26 18.88 22.10
CA ASP A 115 -7.14 18.74 20.94
C ASP A 115 -7.75 17.32 20.84
N THR A 116 -7.13 16.31 21.49
CA THR A 116 -7.70 14.96 21.59
C THR A 116 -8.70 14.78 22.73
N ASP A 117 -8.74 15.68 23.72
CA ASP A 117 -9.60 15.59 24.91
C ASP A 117 -10.98 16.26 24.76
N SER A 118 -11.27 16.89 23.61
CA SER A 118 -12.54 17.58 23.36
C SER A 118 -13.24 17.15 22.08
N THR A 119 -13.70 15.90 22.03
CA THR A 119 -15.00 15.49 21.42
C THR A 119 -15.18 13.97 21.53
N PRO A 120 -16.34 13.46 22.01
CA PRO A 120 -16.75 12.10 21.71
C PRO A 120 -16.85 11.99 20.18
N ARG A 121 -15.91 11.29 19.56
CA ARG A 121 -15.92 11.02 18.13
C ARG A 121 -17.07 10.05 17.86
N GLY A 122 -18.29 10.60 17.74
CA GLY A 122 -19.44 9.87 17.26
C GLY A 122 -19.05 9.17 15.96
N GLY A 123 -19.26 7.85 15.90
CA GLY A 123 -18.85 7.02 14.78
C GLY A 123 -19.29 7.61 13.44
N ARG A 124 -18.33 8.17 12.71
CA ARG A 124 -18.41 8.52 11.29
C ARG A 124 -16.99 8.41 10.74
N GLY A 125 -16.86 7.59 9.69
CA GLY A 125 -15.61 7.39 8.96
C GLY A 125 -14.98 8.73 8.58
N GLY A 126 -13.66 8.77 8.66
CA GLY A 126 -12.86 9.95 8.36
C GLY A 126 -13.02 10.42 6.92
N GLY A 127 -14.01 11.30 6.69
CA GLY A 127 -14.00 12.27 5.61
C GLY A 127 -13.40 13.56 6.17
N ARG A 128 -12.22 13.95 5.65
CA ARG A 128 -11.75 15.33 5.81
C ARG A 128 -12.65 16.22 4.96
N ALA A 129 -13.19 17.28 5.57
CA ALA A 129 -13.95 18.32 4.89
C ALA A 129 -13.06 19.00 3.84
N GLY A 130 -13.53 19.00 2.60
CA GLY A 130 -12.90 19.68 1.48
C GLY A 130 -13.12 21.19 1.56
N GLY A 131 -12.01 21.94 1.47
CA GLY A 131 -12.03 23.28 0.88
C GLY A 131 -12.19 23.16 -0.65
N PRO A 132 -12.68 24.21 -1.32
CA PRO A 132 -13.10 24.11 -2.71
C PRO A 132 -11.87 24.01 -3.63
N GLY A 133 -11.77 22.89 -4.35
CA GLY A 133 -10.88 22.70 -5.49
C GLY A 133 -9.47 22.25 -5.14
N ARG A 134 -9.25 20.94 -5.15
CA ARG A 134 -7.98 20.28 -5.55
C ARG A 134 -8.24 18.80 -5.74
N ALA A 135 -8.21 18.36 -7.00
CA ALA A 135 -8.22 16.96 -7.41
C ALA A 135 -6.85 16.36 -7.09
N ASP A 136 -6.64 16.02 -5.81
CA ASP A 136 -5.46 15.27 -5.40
C ASP A 136 -5.73 13.79 -5.63
N GLY A 137 -4.95 13.21 -6.56
CA GLY A 137 -5.00 11.82 -7.02
C GLY A 137 -4.64 10.79 -5.96
N ALA A 138 -5.47 10.67 -4.93
CA ALA A 138 -5.60 9.50 -4.09
C ALA A 138 -7.05 9.04 -4.19
N GLY A 139 -7.27 8.04 -5.05
CA GLY A 139 -8.51 7.27 -5.23
C GLY A 139 -9.74 7.85 -4.54
N GLY A 140 -10.48 8.69 -5.27
CA GLY A 140 -11.82 9.12 -4.88
C GLY A 140 -12.69 7.90 -4.57
N ARG A 141 -12.83 7.61 -3.28
CA ARG A 141 -13.84 6.69 -2.74
C ARG A 141 -15.21 7.30 -3.03
N GLY A 142 -15.70 7.04 -4.24
CA GLY A 142 -16.95 7.61 -4.77
C GLY A 142 -17.19 7.34 -6.26
N GLY A 143 -16.16 7.00 -7.04
CA GLY A 143 -16.37 6.43 -8.37
C GLY A 143 -16.94 5.03 -8.24
N ALA A 144 -18.11 4.76 -8.83
CA ALA A 144 -18.72 3.44 -8.82
C ALA A 144 -17.66 2.37 -9.18
N PRO A 145 -17.59 1.21 -8.50
CA PRO A 145 -16.65 0.12 -8.79
C PRO A 145 -16.51 -0.24 -10.28
N ASN A 146 -17.52 0.12 -11.08
CA ASN A 146 -17.61 -0.04 -12.51
C ASN A 146 -16.61 0.81 -13.32
N PHE A 147 -16.32 2.07 -12.96
CA PHE A 147 -15.51 2.93 -13.83
C PHE A 147 -14.01 2.59 -13.80
N ALA A 148 -13.46 2.26 -12.63
CA ALA A 148 -12.06 1.84 -12.52
C ALA A 148 -11.78 0.57 -13.37
N ALA A 149 -12.72 -0.39 -13.36
CA ALA A 149 -12.67 -1.58 -14.19
C ALA A 149 -12.79 -1.25 -15.69
N GLN A 150 -13.76 -0.39 -16.06
CA GLN A 150 -13.90 0.08 -17.45
C GLN A 150 -12.63 0.77 -17.97
N ARG A 151 -12.00 1.61 -17.15
CA ARG A 151 -10.76 2.30 -17.52
C ARG A 151 -9.59 1.32 -17.69
N ALA A 152 -9.48 0.31 -16.82
CA ALA A 152 -8.46 -0.73 -16.96
C ALA A 152 -8.66 -1.52 -18.28
N GLN A 153 -9.89 -1.97 -18.53
CA GLN A 153 -10.24 -2.67 -19.77
C GLN A 153 -9.96 -1.82 -21.02
N PHE A 154 -10.29 -0.52 -20.96
CA PHE A 154 -10.01 0.40 -22.06
C PHE A 154 -8.52 0.46 -22.42
N PHE A 155 -7.63 0.51 -21.42
CA PHE A 155 -6.19 0.50 -21.70
C PHE A 155 -5.71 -0.83 -22.30
N GLU A 156 -6.28 -1.95 -21.86
CA GLU A 156 -6.00 -3.27 -22.44
C GLU A 156 -6.46 -3.34 -23.90
N ASP A 157 -7.69 -2.92 -24.18
CA ASP A 157 -8.29 -2.91 -25.51
C ASP A 157 -7.51 -2.00 -26.49
N GLU A 158 -6.98 -0.89 -26.00
CA GLU A 158 -6.12 0.01 -26.78
C GLU A 158 -4.73 -0.59 -27.08
N GLY A 159 -4.30 -1.62 -26.36
CA GLY A 159 -3.00 -2.27 -26.54
C GLY A 159 -1.83 -1.38 -26.11
N VAL A 160 -1.94 -0.75 -24.94
CA VAL A 160 -0.86 0.05 -24.35
C VAL A 160 0.29 -0.83 -23.85
N LEU A 161 1.50 -0.30 -23.78
CA LEU A 161 2.68 -1.04 -23.30
C LEU A 161 2.78 -1.11 -21.78
N GLY A 162 2.17 -0.13 -21.09
CA GLY A 162 2.19 -0.06 -19.64
C GLY A 162 1.63 1.26 -19.12
N LEU A 163 1.21 1.25 -17.86
CA LEU A 163 0.63 2.39 -17.15
C LEU A 163 1.65 2.94 -16.14
N ILE A 164 1.82 4.25 -16.16
CA ILE A 164 2.78 4.97 -15.33
C ILE A 164 2.01 5.97 -14.48
N SER A 165 2.11 5.82 -13.17
CA SER A 165 1.51 6.73 -12.19
C SER A 165 2.58 7.51 -11.45
N ALA A 166 2.21 8.71 -11.00
CA ALA A 166 3.07 9.57 -10.23
C ALA A 166 3.07 9.17 -8.75
N GLY A 167 4.25 9.07 -8.14
CA GLY A 167 4.41 8.89 -6.71
C GLY A 167 3.81 10.07 -5.93
N ARG A 168 3.16 9.76 -4.80
CA ARG A 168 2.63 10.79 -3.88
C ARG A 168 3.72 11.42 -2.99
N GLY A 169 4.93 10.89 -3.00
CA GLY A 169 6.08 11.42 -2.26
C GLY A 169 6.90 12.41 -3.06
N ASP A 170 7.79 13.11 -2.37
CA ASP A 170 8.80 14.02 -2.92
C ASP A 170 10.21 13.47 -2.66
N GLY A 171 11.23 14.04 -3.30
CA GLY A 171 12.63 13.71 -3.07
C GLY A 171 13.01 12.30 -3.55
N GLY A 172 12.33 11.79 -4.58
CA GLY A 172 12.51 10.42 -5.07
C GLY A 172 11.74 9.35 -4.29
N ALA A 173 10.97 9.73 -3.25
CA ALA A 173 10.14 8.79 -2.52
C ALA A 173 8.93 8.32 -3.35
N ILE A 174 8.78 7.01 -3.50
CA ILE A 174 7.62 6.37 -4.12
C ILE A 174 6.82 5.61 -3.06
N PHE A 175 5.52 5.52 -3.28
CA PHE A 175 4.62 4.76 -2.41
C PHE A 175 3.94 3.69 -3.25
N LEU A 176 4.09 2.45 -2.82
CA LEU A 176 3.62 1.28 -3.56
C LEU A 176 2.34 0.73 -2.93
N GLY A 177 1.65 -0.07 -3.74
CA GLY A 177 0.43 -0.76 -3.38
C GLY A 177 0.16 -1.90 -4.36
N GLY A 178 -1.04 -2.48 -4.27
CA GLY A 178 -1.53 -3.46 -5.23
C GLY A 178 -2.20 -2.81 -6.44
N ALA A 179 -2.02 -3.41 -7.62
CA ALA A 179 -2.52 -2.91 -8.90
C ALA A 179 -4.06 -2.95 -9.04
N THR A 180 -4.73 -3.77 -8.21
CA THR A 180 -6.18 -3.93 -8.23
C THR A 180 -6.83 -3.18 -7.08
N ALA A 181 -7.85 -2.36 -7.41
CA ALA A 181 -8.75 -1.76 -6.42
C ALA A 181 -9.47 -2.83 -5.56
N ASN A 182 -9.60 -4.04 -6.10
CA ASN A 182 -9.91 -5.24 -5.33
C ASN A 182 -8.60 -5.87 -4.88
N ARG A 183 -8.25 -5.61 -3.62
CA ARG A 183 -7.13 -6.17 -2.84
C ARG A 183 -7.26 -7.69 -2.64
N GLN A 184 -7.60 -8.39 -3.71
CA GLN A 184 -7.79 -9.83 -3.74
C GLN A 184 -6.59 -10.42 -4.49
N PRO A 185 -5.69 -11.11 -3.79
CA PRO A 185 -4.58 -11.85 -4.40
C PRO A 185 -5.03 -13.01 -5.30
N ALA A 186 -6.34 -13.21 -5.53
CA ALA A 186 -6.89 -14.16 -6.50
C ALA A 186 -6.86 -13.64 -7.96
N VAL A 187 -5.87 -12.81 -8.32
CA VAL A 187 -5.75 -12.24 -9.66
C VAL A 187 -5.36 -13.34 -10.65
N THR A 188 -6.30 -13.78 -11.48
CA THR A 188 -6.05 -14.74 -12.57
C THR A 188 -5.50 -14.07 -13.83
N ASP A 189 -5.79 -12.78 -14.01
CA ASP A 189 -5.27 -11.96 -15.11
C ASP A 189 -4.50 -10.76 -14.55
N PRO A 190 -3.17 -10.73 -14.68
CA PRO A 190 -2.33 -9.66 -14.13
C PRO A 190 -2.46 -8.32 -14.88
N GLY A 191 -3.23 -8.28 -15.97
CA GLY A 191 -3.48 -7.11 -16.78
C GLY A 191 -2.21 -6.52 -17.40
N LEU A 192 -2.20 -5.21 -17.59
CA LEU A 192 -1.05 -4.47 -18.11
C LEU A 192 0.04 -4.25 -17.05
N PRO A 193 1.30 -4.06 -17.45
CA PRO A 193 2.36 -3.57 -16.55
C PRO A 193 2.01 -2.20 -15.95
N GLN A 194 2.07 -2.10 -14.63
CA GLN A 194 1.79 -0.87 -13.89
C GLN A 194 2.97 -0.47 -13.01
N VAL A 195 3.39 0.79 -13.10
CA VAL A 195 4.53 1.31 -12.34
C VAL A 195 4.17 2.61 -11.63
N VAL A 196 4.78 2.80 -10.47
CA VAL A 196 4.80 4.07 -9.75
C VAL A 196 6.21 4.64 -9.87
N ILE A 197 6.33 5.89 -10.27
CA ILE A 197 7.63 6.55 -10.45
C ILE A 197 7.73 7.81 -9.59
N ALA A 198 8.95 8.25 -9.29
CA ALA A 198 9.19 9.51 -8.57
C ALA A 198 8.49 10.69 -9.26
N ILE A 199 7.86 11.56 -8.47
CA ILE A 199 7.07 12.69 -8.98
C ILE A 199 7.91 13.64 -9.84
N GLU A 200 9.20 13.77 -9.56
CA GLU A 200 10.12 14.64 -10.28
C GLU A 200 10.37 14.14 -11.71
N HIS A 201 10.53 12.82 -11.87
CA HIS A 201 10.68 12.18 -13.18
C HIS A 201 9.37 12.20 -13.96
N TYR A 202 8.25 11.92 -13.30
CA TYR A 202 6.93 12.05 -13.89
C TYR A 202 6.68 13.47 -14.42
N GLY A 203 6.92 14.48 -13.58
CA GLY A 203 6.76 15.89 -13.93
C GLY A 203 7.70 16.34 -15.04
N ARG A 204 8.93 15.81 -15.11
CA ARG A 204 9.84 16.08 -16.24
C ARG A 204 9.27 15.58 -17.56
N MET A 205 8.68 14.38 -17.58
CA MET A 205 8.03 13.84 -18.78
C MET A 205 6.77 14.63 -19.14
N VAL A 206 5.89 14.92 -18.18
CA VAL A 206 4.67 15.73 -18.42
C VAL A 206 5.01 17.09 -19.02
N ARG A 207 5.92 17.86 -18.42
CA ARG A 207 6.33 19.17 -18.95
C ARG A 207 6.97 19.10 -20.34
N THR A 208 7.55 17.96 -20.70
CA THR A 208 8.12 17.74 -22.04
C THR A 208 6.99 17.51 -23.04
N LEU A 209 6.03 16.64 -22.71
CA LEU A 209 4.84 16.36 -23.54
C LEU A 209 3.98 17.62 -23.74
N GLU A 210 3.77 18.43 -22.69
CA GLU A 210 3.02 19.70 -22.76
C GLU A 210 3.66 20.72 -23.71
N LYS A 211 4.97 20.61 -23.97
CA LYS A 211 5.70 21.42 -24.95
C LYS A 211 5.66 20.80 -26.35
N ASN A 212 4.81 19.80 -26.58
CA ASN A 212 4.72 19.02 -27.81
C ASN A 212 6.06 18.37 -28.23
N MET A 213 6.91 18.05 -27.25
CA MET A 213 8.15 17.32 -27.48
C MET A 213 7.95 15.83 -27.19
N PRO A 214 8.52 14.93 -28.01
CA PRO A 214 8.37 13.51 -27.80
C PRO A 214 9.10 13.06 -26.52
N VAL A 215 8.48 12.10 -25.83
CA VAL A 215 9.11 11.34 -24.75
C VAL A 215 9.03 9.88 -25.17
N LYS A 216 10.17 9.20 -25.22
CA LYS A 216 10.24 7.75 -25.47
C LYS A 216 10.66 7.05 -24.20
N ILE A 217 10.08 5.88 -23.93
CA ILE A 217 10.38 5.08 -22.75
C ILE A 217 10.95 3.74 -23.20
N GLU A 218 11.97 3.26 -22.48
CA GLU A 218 12.49 1.90 -22.54
C GLU A 218 12.23 1.23 -21.20
N ALA A 219 11.68 0.01 -21.25
CA ALA A 219 11.32 -0.76 -20.06
C ALA A 219 11.72 -2.23 -20.22
N ASP A 220 12.16 -2.85 -19.12
CA ASP A 220 12.33 -4.30 -19.02
C ASP A 220 11.96 -4.70 -17.58
N ILE A 221 10.70 -5.07 -17.41
CA ILE A 221 10.08 -5.40 -16.13
C ILE A 221 9.77 -6.90 -16.13
N LYS A 222 10.34 -7.63 -15.18
CA LYS A 222 10.05 -9.04 -14.96
C LYS A 222 9.34 -9.22 -13.64
N ASN A 223 8.12 -9.70 -13.72
CA ASN A 223 7.31 -10.08 -12.56
C ASN A 223 7.01 -11.58 -12.64
N SER A 224 7.11 -12.26 -11.52
CA SER A 224 6.78 -13.69 -11.40
C SER A 224 5.60 -13.88 -10.47
N PHE A 225 4.76 -14.87 -10.79
CA PHE A 225 3.64 -15.26 -9.97
C PHE A 225 3.90 -16.66 -9.41
N HIS A 226 3.51 -16.86 -8.16
CA HIS A 226 3.77 -18.09 -7.41
C HIS A 226 2.45 -18.66 -6.94
N ASP A 227 2.26 -19.96 -7.06
CA ASP A 227 1.05 -20.64 -6.61
C ASP A 227 1.07 -20.95 -5.10
N ASP A 228 2.03 -20.38 -4.36
CA ASP A 228 2.03 -20.39 -2.91
C ASP A 228 1.00 -19.40 -2.39
N THR A 229 -0.02 -19.96 -1.76
CA THR A 229 -1.16 -19.22 -1.22
C THR A 229 -1.20 -19.27 0.30
N SER A 230 -0.07 -19.58 0.95
CA SER A 230 -0.01 -19.66 2.40
C SER A 230 0.52 -18.35 2.98
N SER A 231 -0.15 -17.89 4.03
CA SER A 231 0.32 -16.80 4.87
C SER A 231 -0.07 -17.14 6.31
N PHE A 232 0.54 -16.46 7.28
CA PHE A 232 0.39 -16.82 8.68
C PHE A 232 0.47 -15.60 9.59
N ASN A 233 -0.17 -15.72 10.74
CA ASN A 233 0.02 -14.84 11.89
C ASN A 233 1.02 -15.50 12.85
N VAL A 234 1.81 -14.69 13.56
CA VAL A 234 2.65 -15.16 14.66
C VAL A 234 1.98 -14.78 15.98
N VAL A 235 1.65 -15.76 16.80
CA VAL A 235 0.98 -15.51 18.09
C VAL A 235 1.80 -16.05 19.26
N GLY A 236 1.61 -15.45 20.44
CA GLY A 236 2.19 -15.92 21.70
C GLY A 236 1.52 -15.26 22.91
N GLU A 237 1.71 -15.83 24.09
CA GLU A 237 0.95 -15.44 25.29
C GLU A 237 1.79 -15.30 26.56
N ILE A 238 1.32 -14.44 27.47
CA ILE A 238 1.62 -14.48 28.90
C ILE A 238 0.33 -14.94 29.59
N PRO A 239 0.26 -16.15 30.17
CA PRO A 239 -0.95 -16.66 30.81
C PRO A 239 -1.39 -15.76 31.96
N GLY A 240 -2.70 -15.52 32.04
CA GLY A 240 -3.33 -14.88 33.18
C GLY A 240 -3.42 -15.80 34.40
N SER A 241 -4.11 -15.34 35.43
CA SER A 241 -4.33 -16.10 36.66
C SER A 241 -5.81 -16.34 36.91
N ASP A 242 -6.46 -15.50 37.71
CA ASP A 242 -7.86 -15.68 38.10
C ASP A 242 -8.89 -15.23 37.05
N LYS A 243 -8.42 -14.61 35.95
CA LYS A 243 -9.21 -14.22 34.77
C LYS A 243 -8.51 -14.65 33.48
N ALA A 244 -7.88 -15.82 33.48
CA ALA A 244 -7.04 -16.29 32.37
C ALA A 244 -7.80 -16.50 31.04
N ASP A 245 -9.13 -16.62 31.10
CA ASP A 245 -10.04 -16.70 29.96
C ASP A 245 -10.32 -15.32 29.30
N GLU A 246 -10.07 -14.22 30.01
CA GLU A 246 -10.12 -12.87 29.45
C GLU A 246 -8.77 -12.51 28.79
N VAL A 247 -8.80 -12.03 27.54
CA VAL A 247 -7.58 -11.73 26.76
C VAL A 247 -7.42 -10.23 26.52
N VAL A 248 -6.21 -9.72 26.79
CA VAL A 248 -5.75 -8.41 26.33
C VAL A 248 -4.87 -8.61 25.10
N MET A 249 -5.26 -8.02 23.97
CA MET A 249 -4.54 -8.14 22.71
C MET A 249 -3.52 -7.02 22.54
N LEU A 250 -2.27 -7.39 22.29
CA LEU A 250 -1.23 -6.53 21.74
C LEU A 250 -0.97 -6.96 20.29
N GLY A 251 -0.67 -6.03 19.40
CA GLY A 251 -0.25 -6.45 18.09
C GLY A 251 0.13 -5.36 17.11
N ALA A 252 0.73 -5.84 16.03
CA ALA A 252 1.21 -5.11 14.87
C ALA A 252 1.16 -6.06 13.67
N HIS A 253 1.33 -5.58 12.44
CA HIS A 253 1.52 -6.50 11.31
C HIS A 253 3.00 -6.75 11.05
N PHE A 254 3.28 -7.89 10.43
CA PHE A 254 4.61 -8.44 10.22
C PHE A 254 5.00 -8.49 8.74
N ASP A 255 4.04 -8.30 7.84
CA ASP A 255 4.28 -8.14 6.41
C ASP A 255 4.61 -6.69 6.05
N SER A 256 5.14 -6.49 4.83
CA SER A 256 5.46 -5.19 4.25
C SER A 256 5.38 -5.22 2.72
N TRP A 257 5.28 -4.06 2.08
CA TRP A 257 5.45 -3.95 0.63
C TRP A 257 6.85 -4.31 0.12
N HIS A 258 6.91 -4.91 -1.08
CA HIS A 258 8.12 -5.42 -1.75
C HIS A 258 9.17 -4.37 -2.13
N GLY A 259 8.78 -3.10 -2.26
CA GLY A 259 9.71 -2.01 -2.60
C GLY A 259 10.32 -1.31 -1.38
N ALA A 260 10.10 -1.83 -0.18
CA ALA A 260 10.64 -1.32 1.07
C ALA A 260 11.35 -2.43 1.87
N THR A 261 11.92 -2.06 3.01
CA THR A 261 12.53 -3.00 3.97
C THR A 261 11.63 -3.31 5.18
N GLY A 262 10.40 -2.76 5.18
CA GLY A 262 9.42 -2.96 6.25
C GLY A 262 9.80 -2.35 7.60
N ALA A 263 10.85 -1.52 7.68
CA ALA A 263 11.42 -1.07 8.95
C ALA A 263 10.43 -0.25 9.79
N ILE A 264 9.80 0.76 9.19
CA ILE A 264 8.80 1.61 9.87
C ILE A 264 7.37 1.10 9.68
N ASP A 265 7.16 0.29 8.66
CA ASP A 265 5.86 -0.26 8.27
C ASP A 265 6.04 -1.77 7.98
N ASN A 266 6.00 -2.64 9.00
CA ASN A 266 5.75 -2.34 10.42
C ASN A 266 6.61 -3.14 11.40
N ALA A 267 7.88 -3.34 11.05
CA ALA A 267 8.84 -3.94 11.97
C ALA A 267 8.99 -3.13 13.27
N ALA A 268 8.92 -1.80 13.20
CA ALA A 268 8.94 -0.93 14.36
C ALA A 268 7.79 -1.21 15.34
N GLY A 269 6.54 -1.26 14.87
CA GLY A 269 5.40 -1.60 15.73
C GLY A 269 5.49 -3.03 16.27
N SER A 270 5.90 -3.99 15.43
CA SER A 270 6.15 -5.37 15.85
C SER A 270 7.21 -5.46 16.96
N ALA A 271 8.30 -4.71 16.84
CA ALA A 271 9.35 -4.65 17.85
C ALA A 271 8.85 -4.03 19.16
N VAL A 272 8.06 -2.94 19.10
CA VAL A 272 7.47 -2.32 20.29
C VAL A 272 6.53 -3.30 21.00
N MET A 273 5.70 -4.06 20.28
CA MET A 273 4.81 -5.05 20.88
C MET A 273 5.60 -6.21 21.52
N MET A 274 6.63 -6.71 20.84
CA MET A 274 7.50 -7.75 21.40
C MET A 274 8.23 -7.27 22.66
N GLU A 275 8.66 -6.01 22.68
CA GLU A 275 9.32 -5.42 23.84
C GLU A 275 8.36 -5.20 25.00
N ALA A 276 7.12 -4.76 24.73
CA ALA A 276 6.07 -4.67 25.75
C ALA A 276 5.82 -6.04 26.41
N MET A 277 5.75 -7.11 25.62
CA MET A 277 5.64 -8.48 26.15
C MET A 277 6.84 -8.87 27.02
N ARG A 278 8.07 -8.54 26.59
CA ARG A 278 9.29 -8.81 27.36
C ARG A 278 9.29 -8.08 28.70
N ILE A 279 8.95 -6.79 28.71
CA ILE A 279 8.86 -5.95 29.91
C ILE A 279 7.79 -6.48 30.88
N LEU A 280 6.58 -6.75 30.38
CA LEU A 280 5.49 -7.31 31.21
C LEU A 280 5.92 -8.61 31.88
N LYS A 281 6.58 -9.49 31.14
CA LYS A 281 7.07 -10.75 31.71
C LYS A 281 8.21 -10.53 32.72
N GLN A 282 9.18 -9.67 32.41
CA GLN A 282 10.31 -9.39 33.30
C GLN A 282 9.88 -8.68 34.59
N SER A 283 8.78 -7.91 34.55
CA SER A 283 8.25 -7.22 35.72
C SER A 283 7.84 -8.15 36.87
N GLY A 284 7.59 -9.43 36.57
CA GLY A 284 7.12 -10.42 37.56
C GLY A 284 5.71 -10.16 38.09
N VAL A 285 5.01 -9.15 37.56
CA VAL A 285 3.63 -8.84 37.96
C VAL A 285 2.73 -10.01 37.59
N LYS A 286 1.97 -10.51 38.56
CA LYS A 286 0.96 -11.55 38.34
C LYS A 286 -0.24 -10.95 37.63
N LEU A 287 -0.29 -11.11 36.31
CA LEU A 287 -1.40 -10.63 35.49
C LEU A 287 -2.66 -11.47 35.77
N ARG A 288 -3.79 -10.80 35.94
CA ARG A 288 -5.09 -11.49 36.10
C ARG A 288 -5.56 -12.09 34.79
N ARG A 289 -5.42 -11.33 33.70
CA ARG A 289 -5.81 -11.67 32.33
C ARG A 289 -4.64 -12.21 31.53
N THR A 290 -4.95 -13.03 30.53
CA THR A 290 -3.96 -13.46 29.54
C THR A 290 -3.63 -12.29 28.63
N VAL A 291 -2.35 -12.03 28.40
CA VAL A 291 -1.91 -11.07 27.38
C VAL A 291 -1.44 -11.84 26.16
N ARG A 292 -2.08 -11.60 25.01
CA ARG A 292 -1.74 -12.24 23.75
C ARG A 292 -1.12 -11.22 22.80
N ILE A 293 0.03 -11.55 22.25
CA ILE A 293 0.61 -10.83 21.12
C ILE A 293 0.17 -11.50 19.81
N GLY A 294 -0.27 -10.69 18.85
CA GLY A 294 -0.48 -11.11 17.47
C GLY A 294 0.36 -10.24 16.54
N LEU A 295 1.24 -10.88 15.75
CA LEU A 295 1.89 -10.25 14.61
C LEU A 295 1.21 -10.75 13.34
N TRP A 296 0.41 -9.88 12.72
CA TRP A 296 -0.47 -10.27 11.62
C TRP A 296 0.25 -10.33 10.28
N GLY A 297 -0.03 -11.37 9.50
CA GLY A 297 0.33 -11.40 8.09
C GLY A 297 -0.69 -10.65 7.25
N GLY A 298 -0.22 -10.18 6.09
CA GLY A 298 -0.94 -9.55 4.99
C GLY A 298 -1.88 -8.38 5.29
N GLU A 299 -1.52 -7.57 6.27
CA GLU A 299 -2.18 -6.30 6.49
C GLU A 299 -2.19 -5.45 5.20
N GLU A 300 -1.08 -5.48 4.46
CA GLU A 300 -0.87 -4.70 3.25
C GLU A 300 -1.84 -5.09 2.11
N GLN A 301 -2.35 -6.33 2.15
CA GLN A 301 -3.35 -6.82 1.19
C GLN A 301 -4.79 -6.54 1.63
N GLY A 302 -5.00 -5.65 2.60
CA GLY A 302 -6.32 -5.15 2.99
C GLY A 302 -6.84 -5.66 4.34
N SER A 303 -5.93 -6.00 5.25
CA SER A 303 -6.20 -6.22 6.67
C SER A 303 -7.30 -7.28 6.96
N TRP A 304 -7.32 -8.40 6.22
CA TRP A 304 -8.26 -9.49 6.48
C TRP A 304 -7.85 -10.30 7.71
N VAL A 305 -7.99 -9.78 8.92
CA VAL A 305 -7.79 -10.57 10.14
C VAL A 305 -8.89 -11.63 10.22
N PRO A 306 -8.62 -12.95 10.09
CA PRO A 306 -9.60 -13.95 10.49
C PRO A 306 -9.81 -13.77 11.99
N ALA A 307 -11.06 -13.62 12.42
CA ALA A 307 -11.38 -13.47 13.83
C ALA A 307 -10.72 -14.62 14.61
N LEU A 308 -9.79 -14.28 15.51
CA LEU A 308 -9.22 -15.22 16.47
C LEU A 308 -10.26 -15.54 17.55
N THR A 309 -11.33 -16.22 17.17
CA THR A 309 -12.34 -16.73 18.10
C THR A 309 -12.36 -18.24 18.02
N SER A 310 -11.95 -18.88 19.12
CA SER A 310 -12.29 -20.28 19.43
C SER A 310 -13.80 -20.50 19.20
N PRO A 311 -14.26 -21.70 18.78
CA PRO A 311 -15.66 -21.95 18.44
C PRO A 311 -16.66 -21.77 19.60
N SER A 312 -16.20 -21.49 20.83
CA SER A 312 -17.05 -21.45 22.02
C SER A 312 -17.32 -20.06 22.62
N THR A 313 -16.84 -18.95 22.05
CA THR A 313 -17.15 -17.61 22.59
C THR A 313 -17.45 -16.58 21.51
N SER A 314 -18.56 -15.88 21.75
CA SER A 314 -19.24 -14.93 20.87
C SER A 314 -18.35 -13.84 20.28
N ARG A 315 -18.66 -13.51 19.01
CA ARG A 315 -18.20 -12.35 18.21
C ARG A 315 -17.78 -11.14 19.05
N ILE A 316 -16.49 -10.84 19.05
CA ILE A 316 -15.98 -9.50 19.36
C ILE A 316 -15.09 -9.08 18.19
N ALA A 317 -15.69 -8.39 17.23
CA ALA A 317 -14.94 -7.51 16.34
C ALA A 317 -14.39 -6.35 17.19
N PRO A 318 -13.15 -5.86 16.97
CA PRO A 318 -12.68 -4.67 17.66
C PRO A 318 -13.51 -3.47 17.20
N ARG A 319 -14.49 -3.07 18.01
CA ARG A 319 -15.02 -1.71 17.96
C ARG A 319 -14.00 -0.84 18.67
N TRP A 320 -13.13 -0.20 17.91
CA TRP A 320 -12.39 0.97 18.38
C TRP A 320 -13.42 2.01 18.84
N ARG A 321 -13.45 2.29 20.14
CA ARG A 321 -14.11 3.48 20.72
C ARG A 321 -13.04 4.52 20.97
#